data_AF-A0A443RX92-F1
#
_entry.id   AF-A0A443RX92-F1
#
_cell.length_a   1.000
_cell.length_b   1.000
_cell.length_c   1.000
_cell.angle_alpha   90.00
_cell.angle_beta   90.00
_cell.angle_gamma   90.00
#
_symmetry.space_group_name_H-M   'P 1'
#
loop_
_entity.id
_entity.type
_entity.pdbx_description
1 polymer ?
#
loop_
_entity_poly.entity_id
_entity_poly.type
_entity_poly.pdbx_seq_one_letter_code
_entity_poly.pdbx_strand_id
1 'polypeptide(L)'
;SADLLEKLAIDSQTNGVRKTTGICEKRAISNDEQGNAIYSDTPNPDKAWRLSDSLLLNIETRDVFHTSFPHDFSILVTFKAEYVKYFNLISIYSREGVVQLSFTISDNITFSWRDNSETTASTRNSLLTATFTSRIKDNEWHRLAVSCKGDSITLLTDCNTQQTKPFLRRKDSSLDLSGVTFVGQSTNATKNFDGIIQQLFVIPTSEAAYEQCVDYIPDCESPFPYEDVIFTEPTTFYDNANSETKPSTEEISETFTKNTTTVITSSTDNYNFTEIPVFPDVRFI
;
A
#
# COMPACT_ATOMS: atom_id res chain seq x y z
N SER A 1 7.51 -0.57 -5.32
CA SER A 1 6.41 0.08 -4.59
C SER A 1 5.85 -0.93 -3.60
N ALA A 2 5.11 -0.46 -2.59
CA ALA A 2 4.41 -1.30 -1.64
C ALA A 2 2.96 -0.82 -1.49
N ASP A 3 2.01 -1.69 -1.84
CA ASP A 3 0.60 -1.56 -1.48
C ASP A 3 0.41 -2.08 -0.05
N LEU A 4 0.18 -1.17 0.90
CA LEU A 4 0.02 -1.58 2.29
C LEU A 4 -1.32 -2.29 2.52
N LEU A 5 -2.38 -1.94 1.77
CA LEU A 5 -3.68 -2.57 1.93
C LEU A 5 -3.66 -4.01 1.40
N GLU A 6 -3.01 -4.24 0.25
CA GLU A 6 -2.77 -5.57 -0.31
C GLU A 6 -1.89 -6.41 0.62
N LYS A 7 -0.76 -5.85 1.08
CA LYS A 7 0.19 -6.54 1.97
C LYS A 7 -0.44 -6.95 3.31
N LEU A 8 -1.40 -6.19 3.80
CA LEU A 8 -2.22 -6.51 4.98
C LEU A 8 -3.38 -7.48 4.68
N ALA A 9 -3.48 -7.95 3.43
CA ALA A 9 -4.56 -8.80 2.93
C ALA A 9 -5.94 -8.25 3.32
N ILE A 10 -6.16 -6.94 3.16
CA ILE A 10 -7.32 -6.23 3.72
C ILE A 10 -8.68 -6.83 3.32
N ASP A 11 -8.76 -7.45 2.14
CA ASP A 11 -9.95 -8.14 1.65
C ASP A 11 -10.33 -9.39 2.43
N SER A 12 -9.35 -10.02 3.09
CA SER A 12 -9.56 -11.21 3.92
C SER A 12 -9.88 -10.87 5.38
N GLN A 13 -9.74 -9.60 5.78
CA GLN A 13 -10.01 -9.15 7.14
C GLN A 13 -11.52 -9.11 7.41
N THR A 14 -11.99 -9.86 8.39
CA THR A 14 -13.43 -9.99 8.72
C THR A 14 -13.86 -9.22 9.96
N ASN A 15 -12.91 -8.88 10.84
CA ASN A 15 -13.17 -8.11 12.06
C ASN A 15 -12.77 -6.66 11.83
N GLY A 16 -13.70 -5.72 11.98
CA GLY A 16 -13.40 -4.28 11.92
C GLY A 16 -13.10 -3.72 10.53
N VAL A 17 -13.18 -4.53 9.47
CA VAL A 17 -13.05 -4.11 8.06
C VAL A 17 -14.35 -4.40 7.32
N ARG A 18 -14.85 -3.43 6.54
CA ARG A 18 -16.00 -3.63 5.66
C ARG A 18 -15.74 -3.00 4.29
N LYS A 19 -15.83 -3.79 3.23
CA LYS A 19 -15.76 -3.29 1.85
C LYS A 19 -16.88 -2.28 1.58
N THR A 20 -16.56 -1.19 0.90
CA THR A 20 -17.48 -0.10 0.58
C THR A 20 -17.07 0.60 -0.72
N THR A 21 -17.83 1.61 -1.12
CA THR A 21 -17.55 2.43 -2.30
C THR A 21 -16.44 3.43 -2.00
N GLY A 22 -15.51 3.56 -2.94
CA GLY A 22 -14.42 4.53 -2.90
C GLY A 22 -14.83 5.94 -3.29
N ILE A 23 -13.83 6.74 -3.68
CA ILE A 23 -13.99 8.14 -4.08
C ILE A 23 -14.94 8.30 -5.28
N CYS A 24 -14.99 7.33 -6.18
CA CYS A 24 -15.89 7.32 -7.32
C CYS A 24 -16.99 6.27 -7.16
N GLU A 25 -18.26 6.69 -7.17
CA GLU A 25 -19.40 5.77 -7.24
C GLU A 25 -19.62 5.20 -8.65
N LYS A 26 -19.20 5.98 -9.66
CA LYS A 26 -19.25 5.63 -11.07
C LYS A 26 -17.99 6.16 -11.75
N ARG A 27 -17.02 5.30 -11.97
CA ARG A 27 -15.82 5.63 -12.75
C ARG A 27 -16.06 5.39 -14.24
N ALA A 28 -15.49 6.26 -15.06
CA ALA A 28 -15.43 6.07 -16.51
C ALA A 28 -14.67 4.77 -16.84
N ILE A 29 -15.15 4.02 -17.82
CA ILE A 29 -14.48 2.79 -18.28
C ILE A 29 -13.49 3.06 -19.42
N SER A 30 -13.63 4.20 -20.09
CA SER A 30 -12.75 4.67 -21.17
C SER A 30 -13.06 6.14 -21.46
N ASN A 31 -12.27 6.76 -22.34
CA ASN A 31 -12.60 8.06 -22.94
C ASN A 31 -12.73 7.90 -24.47
N ASP A 32 -13.63 8.68 -25.08
CA ASP A 32 -13.73 8.74 -26.55
C ASP A 32 -12.53 9.48 -27.18
N GLU A 33 -12.46 9.50 -28.51
CA GLU A 33 -11.41 10.20 -29.25
C GLU A 33 -11.35 11.72 -28.98
N GLN A 34 -12.43 12.30 -28.44
CA GLN A 34 -12.53 13.70 -28.05
C GLN A 34 -12.20 13.92 -26.56
N GLY A 35 -11.90 12.86 -25.81
CA GLY A 35 -11.57 12.89 -24.38
C GLY A 35 -12.78 12.83 -23.45
N ASN A 36 -14.00 12.67 -23.97
CA ASN A 36 -15.19 12.59 -23.11
C ASN A 36 -15.26 11.24 -22.41
N ALA A 37 -15.64 11.26 -21.13
CA ALA A 37 -15.80 10.07 -20.31
C ALA A 37 -16.91 9.16 -20.83
N ILE A 38 -16.60 7.88 -21.03
CA ILE A 38 -17.56 6.83 -21.35
C ILE A 38 -17.82 6.02 -20.08
N TYR A 39 -19.09 5.85 -19.72
CA TYR A 39 -19.51 5.09 -18.54
C TYR A 39 -20.24 3.80 -18.95
N SER A 40 -20.14 2.77 -18.12
CA SER A 40 -20.97 1.57 -18.23
C SER A 40 -22.41 1.85 -17.77
N ASP A 41 -23.38 1.11 -18.31
CA ASP A 41 -24.77 1.10 -17.83
C ASP A 41 -24.87 0.57 -16.40
N THR A 42 -23.95 -0.34 -16.02
CA THR A 42 -23.80 -0.81 -14.64
C THR A 42 -22.85 0.10 -13.87
N PRO A 43 -23.19 0.51 -12.63
CA PRO A 43 -22.27 1.27 -11.80
C PRO A 43 -20.93 0.54 -11.65
N ASN A 44 -19.84 1.24 -11.92
CA ASN A 44 -18.47 0.79 -11.67
C ASN A 44 -17.88 1.60 -10.49
N PRO A 45 -18.24 1.29 -9.23
CA PRO A 45 -17.73 2.00 -8.08
C PRO A 45 -16.29 1.59 -7.78
N ASP A 46 -15.48 2.56 -7.38
CA ASP A 46 -14.18 2.32 -6.78
C ASP A 46 -14.32 1.44 -5.54
N LYS A 47 -13.29 0.65 -5.29
CA LYS A 47 -13.22 -0.21 -4.10
C LYS A 47 -12.53 0.52 -2.96
N ALA A 48 -13.17 0.50 -1.79
CA ALA A 48 -12.57 0.98 -0.55
C ALA A 48 -12.98 0.13 0.66
N TRP A 49 -12.41 0.44 1.82
CA TRP A 49 -12.63 -0.30 3.06
C TRP A 49 -12.90 0.66 4.22
N ARG A 50 -14.06 0.51 4.85
CA ARG A 50 -14.40 1.13 6.13
C ARG A 50 -13.62 0.41 7.24
N LEU A 51 -12.82 1.16 8.00
CA LEU A 51 -12.04 0.63 9.11
C LEU A 51 -12.64 1.09 10.44
N SER A 52 -12.76 0.14 11.38
CA SER A 52 -13.16 0.38 12.77
C SER A 52 -11.98 0.92 13.58
N ASP A 53 -12.24 1.78 14.58
CA ASP A 53 -11.20 2.29 15.48
C ASP A 53 -10.65 1.26 16.47
N SER A 54 -11.24 0.06 16.55
CA SER A 54 -10.71 -1.06 17.34
C SER A 54 -9.78 -1.99 16.56
N LEU A 55 -9.59 -1.76 15.25
CA LEU A 55 -8.86 -2.65 14.37
C LEU A 55 -7.33 -2.47 14.47
N LEU A 56 -6.60 -3.57 14.65
CA LEU A 56 -5.14 -3.59 14.65
C LEU A 56 -4.55 -4.08 13.31
N LEU A 57 -4.41 -3.18 12.32
CA LEU A 57 -3.68 -3.45 11.08
C LEU A 57 -2.18 -3.23 11.25
N ASN A 58 -1.41 -4.33 11.21
CA ASN A 58 0.04 -4.30 11.32
C ASN A 58 0.69 -5.42 10.50
N ILE A 59 1.95 -5.20 10.12
CA ILE A 59 2.77 -6.13 9.35
C ILE A 59 4.24 -5.90 9.68
N GLU A 60 5.05 -6.97 9.70
CA GLU A 60 6.50 -6.84 9.85
C GLU A 60 7.05 -5.95 8.74
N THR A 61 7.86 -4.97 9.11
CA THR A 61 8.33 -3.94 8.17
C THR A 61 9.17 -4.56 7.05
N ARG A 62 9.88 -5.67 7.33
CA ARG A 62 10.60 -6.46 6.32
C ARG A 62 9.70 -7.16 5.30
N ASP A 63 8.45 -7.47 5.63
CA ASP A 63 7.51 -8.11 4.69
C ASP A 63 6.91 -7.10 3.71
N VAL A 64 6.94 -5.82 4.09
CA VAL A 64 6.62 -4.68 3.21
C VAL A 64 7.84 -4.27 2.39
N PHE A 65 8.99 -4.10 3.05
CA PHE A 65 10.22 -3.59 2.47
C PHE A 65 11.34 -4.64 2.63
N HIS A 66 11.56 -5.47 1.63
CA HIS A 66 12.41 -6.67 1.77
C HIS A 66 13.88 -6.38 2.08
N THR A 67 14.49 -5.43 1.37
CA THR A 67 15.95 -5.19 1.41
C THR A 67 16.33 -3.88 2.08
N SER A 68 15.66 -2.79 1.73
CA SER A 68 15.93 -1.45 2.23
C SER A 68 14.70 -0.55 2.09
N PHE A 69 14.54 0.40 3.01
CA PHE A 69 13.61 1.49 2.82
C PHE A 69 14.24 2.55 1.88
N PRO A 70 13.50 3.07 0.88
CA PRO A 70 14.03 4.06 -0.07
C PRO A 70 14.39 5.38 0.62
N HIS A 71 15.50 6.01 0.21
CA HIS A 71 15.88 7.34 0.71
C HIS A 71 14.88 8.40 0.24
N ASP A 72 14.62 8.44 -1.08
CA ASP A 72 13.61 9.30 -1.69
C ASP A 72 12.39 8.46 -2.03
N PHE A 73 11.22 8.95 -1.63
CA PHE A 73 9.99 8.17 -1.73
C PHE A 73 8.76 9.04 -1.75
N SER A 74 7.65 8.43 -2.14
CA SER A 74 6.32 8.99 -1.97
C SER A 74 5.46 8.11 -1.08
N ILE A 75 4.61 8.76 -0.27
CA ILE A 75 3.48 8.09 0.39
C ILE A 75 2.22 8.63 -0.25
N LEU A 76 1.41 7.75 -0.84
CA LEU A 76 0.14 8.12 -1.48
C LEU A 76 -1.00 7.54 -0.65
N VAL A 77 -1.99 8.35 -0.31
CA VAL A 77 -3.16 7.89 0.41
C VAL A 77 -4.42 8.54 -0.14
N THR A 78 -5.49 7.74 -0.24
CA THR A 78 -6.83 8.23 -0.56
C THR A 78 -7.79 7.72 0.49
N PHE A 79 -8.44 8.64 1.22
CA PHE A 79 -9.26 8.29 2.37
C PHE A 79 -10.35 9.34 2.63
N LYS A 80 -11.33 8.95 3.44
CA LYS A 80 -12.37 9.81 4.02
C LYS A 80 -12.40 9.56 5.52
N ALA A 81 -12.17 10.60 6.33
CA ALA A 81 -12.07 10.49 7.79
C ALA A 81 -13.16 11.28 8.51
N GLU A 82 -13.53 10.83 9.70
CA GLU A 82 -14.49 11.55 10.54
C GLU A 82 -13.89 12.86 11.11
N TYR A 83 -14.71 13.92 11.18
CA TYR A 83 -14.33 15.31 11.54
C TYR A 83 -13.49 15.46 12.83
N VAL A 84 -13.64 14.57 13.80
CA VAL A 84 -13.18 14.78 15.19
C VAL A 84 -11.96 13.94 15.62
N LYS A 85 -11.27 13.26 14.69
CA LYS A 85 -10.23 12.30 15.10
C LYS A 85 -8.80 12.77 14.80
N TYR A 86 -7.94 12.53 15.77
CA TYR A 86 -6.48 12.45 15.62
C TYR A 86 -6.14 11.00 15.26
N PHE A 87 -5.37 10.77 14.21
CA PHE A 87 -4.97 9.43 13.81
C PHE A 87 -3.66 9.44 13.02
N ASN A 88 -2.99 8.30 13.00
CA ASN A 88 -1.87 8.05 12.09
C ASN A 88 -2.38 7.27 10.88
N LEU A 89 -2.03 7.70 9.68
CA LEU A 89 -2.29 6.95 8.45
C LEU A 89 -1.35 5.77 8.33
N ILE A 90 -0.07 6.02 8.58
CA ILE A 90 1.00 5.02 8.63
C ILE A 90 1.98 5.37 9.74
N SER A 91 2.44 4.36 10.45
CA SER A 91 3.52 4.46 11.44
C SER A 91 4.47 3.28 11.27
N ILE A 92 5.78 3.52 11.37
CA ILE A 92 6.79 2.45 11.37
C ILE A 92 7.60 2.57 12.65
N TYR A 93 7.73 1.44 13.36
CA TYR A 93 8.44 1.34 14.63
C TYR A 93 9.67 0.45 14.50
N SER A 94 10.71 0.73 15.27
CA SER A 94 11.82 -0.22 15.44
C SER A 94 11.38 -1.40 16.31
N ARG A 95 12.24 -2.43 16.41
CA ARG A 95 12.00 -3.58 17.29
C ARG A 95 11.85 -3.18 18.76
N GLU A 96 12.50 -2.10 19.18
CA GLU A 96 12.43 -1.53 20.53
C GLU A 96 11.17 -0.68 20.76
N GLY A 97 10.27 -0.58 19.76
CA GLY A 97 9.04 0.20 19.87
C GLY A 97 9.23 1.71 19.68
N VAL A 98 10.38 2.14 19.13
CA VAL A 98 10.65 3.55 18.85
C VAL A 98 10.04 3.95 17.51
N VAL A 99 9.27 5.04 17.45
CA VAL A 99 8.74 5.59 16.19
C VAL A 99 9.90 6.01 15.29
N GLN A 100 9.96 5.43 14.10
CA GLN A 100 10.91 5.75 13.04
C GLN A 100 10.31 6.64 11.96
N LEU A 101 9.07 6.36 11.55
CA LEU A 101 8.31 7.14 10.59
C LEU A 101 6.87 7.28 11.09
N SER A 102 6.27 8.46 10.97
CA SER A 102 4.82 8.61 11.18
C SER A 102 4.23 9.66 10.26
N PHE A 103 3.06 9.36 9.69
CA PHE A 103 2.25 10.31 8.95
C PHE A 103 0.90 10.49 9.65
N THR A 104 0.71 11.67 10.25
CA THR A 104 -0.30 11.94 11.26
C THR A 104 -1.26 13.03 10.82
N ILE A 105 -2.55 12.81 11.03
CA ILE A 105 -3.61 13.79 10.82
C ILE A 105 -4.16 14.22 12.17
N SER A 106 -4.12 15.52 12.43
CA SER A 106 -4.57 16.18 13.65
C SER A 106 -5.28 17.49 13.28
N ASP A 107 -5.04 18.58 14.01
CA ASP A 107 -5.36 19.92 13.50
C ASP A 107 -4.41 20.34 12.38
N ASN A 108 -3.20 19.80 12.40
CA ASN A 108 -2.23 19.89 11.31
C ASN A 108 -1.91 18.50 10.78
N ILE A 109 -1.40 18.46 9.55
CA ILE A 109 -0.83 17.25 8.97
C ILE A 109 0.65 17.23 9.33
N THR A 110 1.11 16.16 9.96
CA THR A 110 2.48 16.06 10.47
C THR A 110 3.16 14.82 9.94
N PHE A 111 4.34 15.00 9.35
CA PHE A 111 5.21 13.91 8.97
C PHE A 111 6.44 13.92 9.87
N SER A 112 6.78 12.77 10.45
CA SER A 112 7.99 12.62 11.27
C SER A 112 8.88 11.50 10.75
N TRP A 113 10.19 11.72 10.82
CA TRP A 113 11.24 10.78 10.45
C TRP A 113 12.32 10.78 11.52
N ARG A 114 12.74 9.61 11.96
CA ARG A 114 13.85 9.44 12.89
C ARG A 114 15.08 9.06 12.11
N ASP A 115 16.13 9.84 12.30
CA ASP A 115 17.43 9.50 11.75
C ASP A 115 18.17 8.51 12.67
N ASN A 116 18.32 7.27 12.22
CA ASN A 116 18.98 6.21 12.98
C ASN A 116 20.48 6.06 12.63
N SER A 117 21.12 7.01 11.95
CA SER A 117 22.54 6.85 11.59
C SER A 117 23.40 6.62 12.84
N GLU A 118 24.18 5.55 12.86
CA GLU A 118 25.16 5.28 13.90
C GLU A 118 26.37 6.21 13.71
N THR A 119 26.39 7.39 14.35
CA THR A 119 27.62 8.19 14.45
C THR A 119 27.89 8.63 15.88
N THR A 120 29.18 8.65 16.19
CA THR A 120 29.79 8.77 17.52
C THR A 120 29.24 9.93 18.37
N ALA A 121 28.54 9.57 19.44
CA ALA A 121 28.52 10.20 20.76
C ALA A 121 28.20 11.70 20.94
N SER A 122 27.65 12.45 19.98
CA SER A 122 27.22 13.84 20.28
C SER A 122 25.99 14.41 19.55
N THR A 123 25.42 13.71 18.57
CA THR A 123 24.18 14.15 17.88
C THR A 123 23.16 13.02 17.93
N ARG A 124 22.38 12.99 19.01
CA ARG A 124 21.35 11.98 19.26
C ARG A 124 20.32 11.98 18.13
N ASN A 125 20.15 10.84 17.47
CA ASN A 125 18.86 10.21 17.11
C ASN A 125 17.66 11.19 17.08
N SER A 126 17.70 12.17 16.18
CA SER A 126 16.81 13.31 16.20
C SER A 126 15.57 13.02 15.37
N LEU A 127 14.40 13.15 15.98
CA LEU A 127 13.13 13.12 15.27
C LEU A 127 12.99 14.42 14.47
N LEU A 128 13.05 14.31 13.15
CA LEU A 128 12.72 15.38 12.22
C LEU A 128 11.22 15.41 12.04
N THR A 129 10.63 16.60 12.04
CA THR A 129 9.19 16.78 11.89
C THR A 129 8.89 17.91 10.92
N ALA A 130 7.99 17.66 9.97
CA ALA A 130 7.41 18.66 9.10
C ALA A 130 5.91 18.77 9.36
N THR A 131 5.43 19.99 9.58
CA THR A 131 4.02 20.29 9.86
C THR A 131 3.43 21.15 8.76
N PHE A 132 2.25 20.75 8.31
CA PHE A 132 1.50 21.30 7.19
C PHE A 132 0.08 21.65 7.62
N THR A 133 -0.50 22.63 6.93
CA THR A 133 -1.85 23.13 7.20
C THR A 133 -2.72 22.81 6.01
N SER A 134 -3.76 21.99 6.23
CA SER A 134 -4.74 21.66 5.21
C SER A 134 -6.09 21.39 5.85
N ARG A 135 -7.17 21.71 5.14
CA ARG A 135 -8.55 21.52 5.61
C ARG A 135 -9.12 20.25 4.99
N ILE A 136 -8.84 19.13 5.63
CA ILE A 136 -9.23 17.77 5.17
C ILE A 136 -10.06 17.00 6.19
N LYS A 137 -10.44 17.68 7.27
CA LYS A 137 -11.30 17.16 8.34
C LYS A 137 -12.70 17.71 8.13
N ASP A 138 -13.30 17.37 7.00
CA ASP A 138 -14.64 17.82 6.60
C ASP A 138 -15.59 16.63 6.33
N ASN A 139 -15.13 15.41 6.59
CA ASN A 139 -15.84 14.17 6.27
C ASN A 139 -16.06 13.99 4.78
N GLU A 140 -15.16 14.48 3.93
CA GLU A 140 -15.10 14.19 2.50
C GLU A 140 -13.88 13.35 2.13
N TRP A 141 -13.85 12.94 0.86
CA TRP A 141 -12.73 12.20 0.29
C TRP A 141 -11.57 13.15 0.02
N HIS A 142 -10.37 12.72 0.41
CA HIS A 142 -9.14 13.42 0.11
C HIS A 142 -8.08 12.47 -0.46
N ARG A 143 -7.29 13.02 -1.38
CA ARG A 143 -6.05 12.44 -1.89
C ARG A 143 -4.90 13.23 -1.27
N LEU A 144 -4.12 12.58 -0.40
CA LEU A 144 -2.88 13.16 0.10
C LEU A 144 -1.69 12.40 -0.46
N ALA A 145 -0.69 13.16 -0.89
CA ALA A 145 0.61 12.60 -1.19
C ALA A 145 1.72 13.35 -0.46
N VAL A 146 2.70 12.60 0.02
CA VAL A 146 3.96 13.15 0.54
C VAL A 146 5.06 12.79 -0.44
N SER A 147 5.78 13.77 -0.96
CA SER A 147 7.05 13.60 -1.68
C SER A 147 8.19 13.91 -0.74
N CYS A 148 9.01 12.91 -0.42
CA CYS A 148 10.26 13.11 0.31
C CYS A 148 11.44 12.98 -0.66
N LYS A 149 12.14 14.09 -0.90
CA LYS A 149 13.23 14.17 -1.89
C LYS A 149 14.43 14.88 -1.30
N GLY A 150 15.54 14.16 -1.13
CA GLY A 150 16.74 14.69 -0.52
C GLY A 150 16.45 15.26 0.87
N ASP A 151 16.67 16.57 1.00
CA ASP A 151 16.54 17.37 2.21
C ASP A 151 15.22 18.16 2.29
N SER A 152 14.23 17.80 1.47
CA SER A 152 12.97 18.50 1.33
C SER A 152 11.79 17.54 1.37
N ILE A 153 10.69 18.01 1.94
CA ILE A 153 9.43 17.26 1.99
C ILE A 153 8.28 18.14 1.51
N THR A 154 7.44 17.57 0.67
CA THR A 154 6.31 18.25 0.05
C THR A 154 5.04 17.48 0.33
N LEU A 155 4.03 18.15 0.88
CA LEU A 155 2.68 17.65 0.95
C LEU A 155 1.89 18.16 -0.26
N LEU A 156 1.24 17.25 -0.97
CA LEU A 156 0.22 17.54 -1.97
C LEU A 156 -1.15 17.16 -1.40
N THR A 157 -2.13 18.05 -1.55
CA THR A 157 -3.52 17.80 -1.15
C THR A 157 -4.43 17.98 -2.35
N ASP A 158 -5.22 16.94 -2.61
CA ASP A 158 -6.21 16.86 -3.69
C ASP A 158 -5.65 17.30 -5.05
N CYS A 159 -4.35 17.08 -5.24
CA CYS A 159 -3.54 17.43 -6.41
C CYS A 159 -3.50 18.91 -6.82
N ASN A 160 -4.17 19.79 -6.07
CA ASN A 160 -4.27 21.20 -6.38
C ASN A 160 -3.43 22.08 -5.45
N THR A 161 -3.18 21.61 -4.23
CA THR A 161 -2.45 22.38 -3.21
C THR A 161 -1.13 21.71 -2.89
N GLN A 162 -0.05 22.49 -2.88
CA GLN A 162 1.29 22.03 -2.54
C GLN A 162 1.89 22.87 -1.41
N GLN A 163 2.49 22.21 -0.42
CA GLN A 163 3.28 22.85 0.62
C GLN A 163 4.62 22.12 0.76
N THR A 164 5.72 22.84 0.60
CA THR A 164 7.08 22.30 0.75
C THR A 164 7.76 22.85 2.00
N LYS A 165 8.48 21.99 2.72
CA LYS A 165 9.25 22.33 3.93
C LYS A 165 10.66 21.74 3.84
N PRO A 166 11.67 22.40 4.45
CA PRO A 166 12.96 21.76 4.70
C PRO A 166 12.79 20.51 5.57
N PHE A 167 13.50 19.45 5.22
CA PHE A 167 13.47 18.15 5.88
C PHE A 167 14.85 17.50 5.79
N LEU A 168 15.79 18.05 6.56
CA LEU A 168 17.23 17.81 6.49
C LEU A 168 17.64 16.39 6.95
N ARG A 169 17.19 15.36 6.25
CA ARG A 169 17.62 13.98 6.48
C ARG A 169 19.06 13.80 6.05
N ARG A 170 19.82 13.00 6.80
CA ARG A 170 21.16 12.64 6.39
C ARG A 170 21.11 11.69 5.18
N LYS A 171 22.13 11.78 4.33
CA LYS A 171 22.26 10.94 3.13
C LYS A 171 22.43 9.45 3.45
N ASP A 172 22.99 9.15 4.61
CA ASP A 172 23.18 7.80 5.16
C ASP A 172 22.05 7.37 6.10
N SER A 173 20.99 8.18 6.22
CA SER A 173 19.84 7.84 7.05
C SER A 173 19.08 6.66 6.46
N SER A 174 18.81 5.67 7.29
CA SER A 174 18.00 4.50 6.92
C SER A 174 17.02 4.14 8.02
N LEU A 175 15.89 3.58 7.61
CA LEU A 175 14.91 3.00 8.52
C LEU A 175 15.33 1.56 8.88
N ASP A 176 15.33 1.24 10.17
CA ASP A 176 15.50 -0.15 10.63
C ASP A 176 14.24 -0.96 10.31
N LEU A 177 14.38 -1.95 9.44
CA LEU A 177 13.27 -2.77 8.98
C LEU A 177 12.86 -3.85 10.00
N SER A 178 13.59 -4.01 11.11
CA SER A 178 13.43 -5.13 12.05
C SER A 178 12.21 -5.02 13.00
N GLY A 179 11.44 -3.94 12.89
CA GLY A 179 10.20 -3.73 13.64
C GLY A 179 8.94 -3.74 12.76
N VAL A 180 7.90 -3.04 13.17
CA VAL A 180 6.53 -3.23 12.66
C VAL A 180 5.97 -1.97 12.00
N THR A 181 5.27 -2.14 10.89
CA THR A 181 4.51 -1.11 10.19
C THR A 181 3.03 -1.22 10.57
N PHE A 182 2.43 -0.13 11.00
CA PHE A 182 1.01 -0.01 11.33
C PHE A 182 0.29 0.89 10.33
N VAL A 183 -0.94 0.53 9.99
CA VAL A 183 -1.85 1.35 9.19
C VAL A 183 -3.02 1.79 10.06
N GLY A 184 -3.38 3.07 9.97
CA GLY A 184 -4.52 3.64 10.69
C GLY A 184 -4.30 3.76 12.21
N GLN A 185 -3.09 3.56 12.74
CA GLN A 185 -2.87 3.48 14.18
C GLN A 185 -1.54 4.08 14.62
N SER A 186 -1.50 4.43 15.90
CA SER A 186 -0.30 4.84 16.61
C SER A 186 -0.30 4.18 17.98
N THR A 187 0.85 3.68 18.42
CA THR A 187 1.05 3.25 19.81
C THR A 187 0.92 4.39 20.82
N ASN A 188 1.05 5.65 20.37
CA ASN A 188 0.97 6.85 21.19
C ASN A 188 -0.29 7.70 20.94
N ALA A 189 -1.16 7.30 19.99
CA ALA A 189 -2.39 8.03 19.71
C ALA A 189 -3.45 7.67 20.75
N THR A 190 -4.25 8.66 21.13
CA THR A 190 -5.47 8.45 21.92
C THR A 190 -6.54 7.69 21.14
N LYS A 191 -6.49 7.71 19.80
CA LYS A 191 -7.48 7.08 18.90
C LYS A 191 -6.85 6.53 17.63
N ASN A 192 -7.42 5.44 17.14
CA ASN A 192 -7.12 4.89 15.82
C ASN A 192 -7.94 5.59 14.73
N PHE A 193 -7.53 5.40 13.48
CA PHE A 193 -8.24 5.82 12.29
C PHE A 193 -9.62 5.19 12.28
N ASP A 194 -10.62 6.05 12.10
CA ASP A 194 -11.98 5.65 11.83
C ASP A 194 -12.42 6.42 10.60
N GLY A 195 -12.62 5.67 9.53
CA GLY A 195 -12.91 6.25 8.25
C GLY A 195 -13.02 5.18 7.18
N ILE A 196 -12.88 5.62 5.95
CA ILE A 196 -12.83 4.79 4.76
C ILE A 196 -11.48 5.04 4.11
N ILE A 197 -10.76 3.99 3.77
CA ILE A 197 -9.50 4.07 3.03
C ILE A 197 -9.65 3.32 1.71
N GLN A 198 -9.14 3.90 0.63
CA GLN A 198 -9.14 3.31 -0.70
C GLN A 198 -7.72 2.93 -1.14
N GLN A 199 -6.74 3.73 -0.74
CA GLN A 199 -5.37 3.57 -1.18
C GLN A 199 -4.40 3.94 -0.06
N LEU A 200 -3.34 3.15 0.09
CA LEU A 200 -2.16 3.52 0.86
C LEU A 200 -0.92 2.86 0.25
N PHE A 201 -0.12 3.67 -0.45
CA PHE A 201 1.11 3.23 -1.10
C PHE A 201 2.36 3.87 -0.50
N VAL A 202 3.46 3.12 -0.51
CA VAL A 202 4.82 3.67 -0.41
C VAL A 202 5.58 3.36 -1.70
N ILE A 203 5.96 4.41 -2.43
CA ILE A 203 6.60 4.30 -3.76
C ILE A 203 8.07 4.75 -3.64
N PRO A 204 9.05 4.01 -4.19
CA PRO A 204 10.48 4.29 -4.02
C PRO A 204 11.00 5.39 -4.97
N THR A 205 10.17 6.38 -5.27
CA THR A 205 10.47 7.57 -6.06
C THR A 205 9.66 8.72 -5.48
N SER A 206 10.23 9.92 -5.41
CA SER A 206 9.55 11.10 -4.87
C SER A 206 8.51 11.71 -5.84
N GLU A 207 8.69 11.42 -7.13
CA GLU A 207 7.94 11.94 -8.26
C GLU A 207 6.50 11.41 -8.26
N ALA A 208 6.29 10.17 -7.80
CA ALA A 208 4.98 9.52 -7.74
C ALA A 208 3.92 10.31 -6.95
N ALA A 209 4.34 11.16 -6.00
CA ALA A 209 3.43 12.04 -5.27
C ALA A 209 2.71 13.05 -6.18
N TYR A 210 3.39 13.54 -7.22
CA TYR A 210 2.85 14.49 -8.19
C TYR A 210 1.95 13.80 -9.22
N GLU A 211 2.07 12.49 -9.34
CA GLU A 211 1.34 11.65 -10.30
C GLU A 211 0.10 10.99 -9.67
N GLN A 212 -0.18 11.22 -8.37
CA GLN A 212 -1.27 10.53 -7.66
C GLN A 212 -2.63 10.64 -8.37
N CYS A 213 -2.98 11.82 -8.92
CA CYS A 213 -4.26 12.02 -9.61
C CYS A 213 -4.24 11.71 -11.12
N VAL A 214 -3.17 11.10 -11.63
CA VAL A 214 -3.10 10.69 -13.03
C VAL A 214 -2.86 9.20 -13.09
N ASP A 215 -1.80 8.74 -12.42
CA ASP A 215 -1.31 7.38 -12.55
C ASP A 215 -1.85 6.44 -11.47
N TYR A 216 -2.55 6.94 -10.45
CA TYR A 216 -2.98 6.12 -9.30
C TYR A 216 -4.48 6.23 -9.03
N ILE A 217 -4.98 7.39 -8.60
CA ILE A 217 -6.41 7.69 -8.37
C ILE A 217 -6.80 8.94 -9.15
N PRO A 218 -7.04 8.83 -10.46
CA PRO A 218 -7.52 9.94 -11.25
C PRO A 218 -8.97 10.28 -10.92
N ASP A 219 -9.41 11.44 -11.40
CA ASP A 219 -10.80 11.88 -11.27
C ASP A 219 -11.76 10.87 -11.90
N CYS A 220 -13.02 10.87 -11.46
CA CYS A 220 -13.99 9.83 -11.82
C CYS A 220 -14.35 9.80 -13.32
N GLU A 221 -14.05 10.87 -14.05
CA GLU A 221 -14.21 10.98 -15.51
C GLU A 221 -13.07 10.32 -16.29
N SER A 222 -12.03 9.85 -15.59
CA SER A 222 -10.91 9.12 -16.18
C SER A 222 -10.93 7.65 -15.70
N PRO A 223 -10.73 6.68 -16.61
CA PRO A 223 -10.53 5.29 -16.25
C PRO A 223 -9.23 5.13 -15.45
N PHE A 224 -9.09 3.99 -14.78
CA PHE A 224 -7.79 3.66 -14.21
C PHE A 224 -6.79 3.33 -15.33
N PRO A 225 -5.56 3.88 -15.28
CA PRO A 225 -4.56 3.70 -16.33
C PRO A 225 -4.04 2.26 -16.48
N TYR A 226 -4.42 1.35 -15.57
CA TYR A 226 -4.02 -0.06 -15.58
C TYR A 226 -5.16 -1.03 -15.94
N GLU A 227 -6.41 -0.55 -16.08
CA GLU A 227 -7.55 -1.43 -16.41
C GLU A 227 -7.67 -1.71 -17.93
N ASP A 228 -7.00 -0.92 -18.77
CA ASP A 228 -7.00 -1.09 -20.24
C ASP A 228 -6.35 -2.40 -20.73
N VAL A 229 -5.77 -3.23 -19.84
CA VAL A 229 -5.06 -4.46 -20.21
C VAL A 229 -5.99 -5.70 -20.31
N ILE A 230 -7.25 -5.65 -19.85
CA ILE A 230 -8.07 -6.88 -19.72
C ILE A 230 -9.09 -7.12 -20.87
N PHE A 231 -9.31 -6.18 -21.80
CA PHE A 231 -10.20 -6.41 -22.94
C PHE A 231 -9.47 -6.71 -24.26
N THR A 232 -8.64 -7.75 -24.28
CA THR A 232 -8.38 -8.47 -25.53
C THR A 232 -8.58 -9.97 -25.30
N GLU A 233 -9.76 -10.47 -25.64
CA GLU A 233 -9.89 -11.91 -25.90
C GLU A 233 -8.99 -12.25 -27.11
N PRO A 234 -8.13 -13.27 -27.02
CA PRO A 234 -7.32 -13.67 -28.16
C PRO A 234 -8.23 -14.31 -29.21
N THR A 235 -8.45 -13.58 -30.30
CA THR A 235 -9.01 -14.15 -31.52
C THR A 235 -8.07 -15.26 -32.01
N THR A 236 -8.58 -16.48 -32.02
CA THR A 236 -7.89 -17.64 -32.60
C THR A 236 -7.81 -17.46 -34.11
N PHE A 237 -6.68 -16.96 -34.60
CA PHE A 237 -6.34 -17.02 -36.01
C PHE A 237 -5.99 -18.47 -36.36
N TYR A 238 -6.93 -19.14 -37.03
CA TYR A 238 -6.66 -20.36 -37.80
C TYR A 238 -5.80 -20.00 -39.02
N ASP A 239 -4.51 -20.29 -38.97
CA ASP A 239 -3.68 -20.32 -40.17
C ASP A 239 -3.95 -21.63 -40.93
N ASN A 240 -4.81 -21.52 -41.95
CA ASN A 240 -4.94 -22.51 -43.01
C ASN A 240 -3.88 -22.23 -44.09
N ALA A 241 -2.89 -23.12 -44.20
CA ALA A 241 -2.12 -23.28 -45.42
C ALA A 241 -1.78 -24.76 -45.64
N ASN A 242 -2.55 -25.41 -46.53
CA ASN A 242 -2.16 -26.66 -47.18
C ASN A 242 -1.03 -26.38 -48.19
N SER A 243 0.00 -27.22 -48.24
CA SER A 243 0.12 -28.25 -49.28
C SER A 243 1.47 -29.00 -49.24
N GLU A 244 1.36 -30.34 -49.25
CA GLU A 244 2.23 -31.32 -49.93
C GLU A 244 3.69 -31.55 -49.47
N THR A 245 3.94 -32.70 -48.84
CA THR A 245 4.38 -33.95 -49.51
C THR A 245 4.73 -35.05 -48.49
N LYS A 246 4.26 -36.28 -48.74
CA LYS A 246 4.67 -37.55 -48.08
C LYS A 246 5.46 -38.36 -49.11
N PRO A 247 6.45 -39.20 -48.73
CA PRO A 247 6.21 -40.65 -48.61
C PRO A 247 7.04 -41.35 -47.49
N SER A 248 6.41 -42.29 -46.75
CA SER A 248 6.72 -43.74 -46.65
C SER A 248 7.87 -44.13 -45.69
N THR A 249 7.59 -44.62 -44.48
CA THR A 249 7.47 -46.05 -44.03
C THR A 249 8.81 -46.64 -43.54
N GLU A 250 8.93 -46.94 -42.24
CA GLU A 250 9.40 -48.23 -41.71
C GLU A 250 9.18 -48.30 -40.18
N GLU A 251 8.59 -49.43 -39.74
CA GLU A 251 8.38 -49.84 -38.36
C GLU A 251 9.70 -50.25 -37.72
N ILE A 252 9.89 -50.01 -36.41
CA ILE A 252 10.33 -51.07 -35.47
C ILE A 252 9.65 -50.82 -34.11
N SER A 253 8.93 -51.85 -33.69
CA SER A 253 8.33 -52.10 -32.38
C SER A 253 9.37 -52.30 -31.27
N GLU A 254 9.09 -51.85 -30.05
CA GLU A 254 9.42 -52.63 -28.85
C GLU A 254 8.51 -52.22 -27.67
N THR A 255 7.62 -53.13 -27.30
CA THR A 255 6.83 -53.14 -26.06
C THR A 255 7.63 -53.79 -24.94
N PHE A 256 7.71 -53.20 -23.74
CA PHE A 256 7.81 -53.99 -22.49
C PHE A 256 7.29 -53.23 -21.24
N THR A 257 6.21 -53.80 -20.68
CA THR A 257 5.80 -53.93 -19.26
C THR A 257 5.56 -52.73 -18.32
N LYS A 258 4.33 -52.74 -17.79
CA LYS A 258 3.86 -52.13 -16.54
C LYS A 258 4.65 -52.63 -15.32
N ASN A 259 4.96 -51.72 -14.38
CA ASN A 259 4.45 -51.69 -12.99
C ASN A 259 5.28 -50.74 -12.13
N THR A 260 4.61 -49.85 -11.38
CA THR A 260 4.53 -49.86 -9.90
C THR A 260 4.25 -48.44 -9.39
N THR A 261 3.11 -48.29 -8.73
CA THR A 261 2.71 -47.15 -7.89
C THR A 261 3.72 -46.92 -6.77
N THR A 262 4.17 -45.68 -6.56
CA THR A 262 4.57 -45.23 -5.22
C THR A 262 4.15 -43.77 -5.04
N VAL A 263 3.09 -43.61 -4.25
CA VAL A 263 2.72 -42.36 -3.59
C VAL A 263 3.73 -42.12 -2.49
N ILE A 264 4.37 -40.95 -2.47
CA ILE A 264 5.09 -40.46 -1.29
C ILE A 264 4.49 -39.12 -0.88
N THR A 265 3.72 -39.19 0.21
CA THR A 265 3.30 -38.07 1.05
C THR A 265 4.41 -37.76 2.05
N SER A 266 4.84 -36.50 2.15
CA SER A 266 5.64 -35.95 3.26
C SER A 266 4.81 -34.86 3.93
N SER A 267 4.11 -35.19 5.02
CA SER A 267 4.54 -35.10 6.43
C SER A 267 4.42 -33.69 6.99
N THR A 268 3.35 -33.52 7.77
CA THR A 268 3.01 -32.40 8.64
C THR A 268 3.83 -32.45 9.92
N ASP A 269 4.60 -31.41 10.22
CA ASP A 269 5.18 -31.21 11.55
C ASP A 269 4.31 -30.24 12.37
N ASN A 270 3.78 -30.77 13.46
CA ASN A 270 3.02 -30.09 14.50
C ASN A 270 3.96 -29.29 15.41
N TYR A 271 3.73 -27.99 15.57
CA TYR A 271 4.24 -27.23 16.71
C TYR A 271 3.07 -26.72 17.55
N ASN A 272 2.94 -27.29 18.76
CA ASN A 272 2.08 -26.81 19.83
C ASN A 272 2.61 -25.46 20.34
N PHE A 273 1.79 -24.41 20.29
CA PHE A 273 2.05 -23.17 21.03
C PHE A 273 1.30 -23.21 22.38
N THR A 274 2.07 -23.39 23.45
CA THR A 274 1.65 -23.12 24.83
C THR A 274 2.11 -21.73 25.26
N GLU A 275 1.17 -21.01 25.88
CA GLU A 275 1.34 -19.86 26.79
C GLU A 275 1.71 -18.48 26.24
N ILE A 276 0.76 -17.54 26.38
CA ILE A 276 0.87 -16.11 26.15
C ILE A 276 1.37 -15.45 27.46
N PRO A 277 2.49 -14.71 27.46
CA PRO A 277 2.91 -13.97 28.64
C PRO A 277 2.09 -12.68 28.80
N VAL A 278 1.46 -12.52 29.96
CA VAL A 278 0.78 -11.30 30.42
C VAL A 278 1.84 -10.32 30.95
N PHE A 279 1.93 -9.12 30.38
CA PHE A 279 2.80 -8.06 30.91
C PHE A 279 2.09 -7.26 32.03
N PRO A 280 2.79 -6.90 33.12
CA PRO A 280 2.18 -6.15 34.22
C PRO A 280 1.99 -4.66 33.89
N ASP A 281 0.85 -4.12 34.32
CA ASP A 281 0.47 -2.70 34.25
C ASP A 281 1.54 -1.77 34.86
N VAL A 282 2.09 -0.87 34.05
CA VAL A 282 2.89 0.25 34.56
C VAL A 282 1.95 1.41 34.89
N ARG A 283 1.68 1.60 36.19
CA ARG A 283 1.04 2.81 36.72
C ARG A 283 2.10 3.92 36.82
N PHE A 284 1.85 5.04 36.15
CA PHE A 284 2.58 6.28 36.44
C PHE A 284 1.75 7.12 37.42
N ILE A 285 2.44 7.59 38.46
CA ILE A 285 2.00 8.55 39.48
C ILE A 285 1.92 9.94 38.85
#